data_AF-A0A8J4DMT5-F1
#
_entry.id   AF-A0A8J4DMT5-F1
#
_cell.length_a   1.000
_cell.length_b   1.000
_cell.length_c   1.000
_cell.angle_alpha   90.00
_cell.angle_beta   90.00
_cell.angle_gamma   90.00
#
_symmetry.space_group_name_H-M   'P 1'
#
loop_
_entity.id
_entity.type
_entity.pdbx_description
1 polymer ?
#
loop_
_entity_poly.entity_id
_entity_poly.type
_entity_poly.pdbx_seq_one_letter_code
_entity_poly.pdbx_strand_id
1 'polypeptide(L)'
;MIRYVARSAGRAEHLGEGFDHITAGLSEHGDGSGRGLTVRCAVEAPDEGDIATGMDSYRVSNERGFTVYGGVRHVRLRGRTLRVNFEPDAARGLGLDDALVEVTLTVDDESIERLKSGLQRVLWYGRQRSRPVVDVDPTRDELTATVRPPEGAAAAFARWDELRARLGVAVPEDYRWLVETYGAGVYDDFLHVLQPRSRFPAIRLVSSAAAYRERLRAQVESGRVLPHDPGDLLPVATTDDGDVISWLMLPRDTPSRWTLVAGNPGRDEWSSFDGGVVEFLVAVFTRRVRMPFFPEDFPSPAPRLRPYPGVAEARALLRELGVAD
;
A
#
# COMPACT_ATOMS: atom_id res chain seq x y z
N MET A 1 22.86 14.60 3.84
CA MET A 1 21.39 14.61 3.69
C MET A 1 20.97 16.01 3.30
N ILE A 2 20.26 16.18 2.19
CA ILE A 2 19.82 17.49 1.69
C ILE A 2 18.44 17.82 2.28
N ARG A 3 18.25 19.03 2.79
CA ARG A 3 16.97 19.50 3.35
C ARG A 3 16.59 20.88 2.83
N TYR A 4 15.32 21.07 2.49
CA TYR A 4 14.75 22.39 2.22
C TYR A 4 13.23 22.41 2.45
N VAL A 5 12.65 23.61 2.45
CA VAL A 5 11.21 23.83 2.60
C VAL A 5 10.64 24.21 1.25
N ALA A 6 9.68 23.47 0.73
CA ALA A 6 8.96 23.81 -0.49
C ALA A 6 7.71 24.63 -0.18
N ARG A 7 7.50 25.72 -0.93
CA ARG A 7 6.32 26.60 -0.84
C ARG A 7 5.48 26.58 -2.12
N SER A 8 5.88 25.77 -3.09
CA SER A 8 5.09 25.40 -4.25
C SER A 8 5.25 23.91 -4.50
N ALA A 9 4.13 23.23 -4.75
CA ALA A 9 4.09 21.81 -5.08
C ALA A 9 2.81 21.47 -5.82
N GLY A 10 2.88 20.49 -6.72
CA GLY A 10 1.70 19.99 -7.40
C GLY A 10 1.99 19.12 -8.61
N ARG A 11 0.97 19.00 -9.46
CA ARG A 11 0.97 18.30 -10.74
C ARG A 11 0.47 19.23 -11.84
N ALA A 12 1.04 19.08 -13.03
CA ALA A 12 0.58 19.73 -14.24
C ALA A 12 0.56 18.73 -15.41
N GLU A 13 -0.38 18.91 -16.33
CA GLU A 13 -0.42 18.22 -17.62
C GLU A 13 -0.13 19.24 -18.70
N HIS A 14 0.79 18.92 -19.60
CA HIS A 14 1.16 19.76 -20.73
C HIS A 14 0.75 19.00 -21.98
N LEU A 15 -0.37 19.41 -22.58
CA LEU A 15 -0.99 18.77 -23.73
C LEU A 15 -1.08 19.77 -24.89
N GLY A 16 -0.80 19.31 -26.12
CA GLY A 16 -1.05 20.08 -27.34
C GLY A 16 -0.02 21.16 -27.69
N GLU A 17 0.95 21.44 -26.81
CA GLU A 17 2.11 22.29 -27.09
C GLU A 17 3.41 21.47 -26.99
N GLY A 18 3.88 20.94 -28.11
CA GLY A 18 5.10 20.13 -28.17
C GLY A 18 4.86 18.66 -27.78
N PHE A 19 5.75 18.10 -26.96
CA PHE A 19 5.64 16.71 -26.49
C PHE A 19 4.74 16.61 -25.26
N ASP A 20 3.65 15.86 -25.37
CA ASP A 20 2.67 15.68 -24.31
C ASP A 20 3.27 14.97 -23.09
N HIS A 21 3.16 15.60 -21.92
CA HIS A 21 3.77 15.07 -20.71
C HIS A 21 3.04 15.48 -19.43
N ILE A 22 3.24 14.66 -18.40
CA ILE A 22 2.76 14.90 -17.04
C ILE A 22 3.96 15.24 -16.18
N THR A 23 3.83 16.33 -15.41
CA THR A 23 4.85 16.82 -14.49
C THR A 23 4.33 16.78 -13.07
N ALA A 24 5.17 16.35 -12.13
CA ALA A 24 4.97 16.55 -10.70
C ALA A 24 6.23 17.18 -10.12
N GLY A 25 6.09 18.21 -9.30
CA GLY A 25 7.26 18.94 -8.83
C GLY A 25 6.98 19.81 -7.64
N LEU A 26 8.06 20.34 -7.10
CA LEU A 26 8.06 21.21 -5.94
C LEU A 26 9.27 22.15 -5.95
N SER A 27 9.13 23.30 -5.30
CA SER A 27 10.17 24.33 -5.25
C SER A 27 10.11 25.14 -3.95
N GLU A 28 11.24 25.73 -3.58
CA GLU A 28 11.45 26.47 -2.35
C GLU A 28 10.58 27.72 -2.23
N HIS A 29 10.32 28.36 -3.36
CA HIS A 29 9.54 29.59 -3.46
C HIS A 29 8.18 29.35 -4.12
N GLY A 30 7.19 30.17 -3.77
CA GLY A 30 5.81 30.01 -4.25
C GLY A 30 5.65 30.24 -5.77
N ASP A 31 6.59 30.95 -6.39
CA ASP A 31 6.62 31.27 -7.80
C ASP A 31 7.27 30.18 -8.69
N GLY A 32 7.70 29.06 -8.09
CA GLY A 32 8.38 27.99 -8.81
C GLY A 32 9.91 28.07 -8.77
N SER A 33 10.49 29.12 -8.18
CA SER A 33 11.93 29.35 -8.13
C SER A 33 12.60 28.79 -6.87
N GLY A 34 13.92 28.92 -6.80
CA GLY A 34 14.75 28.38 -5.72
C GLY A 34 15.04 26.89 -5.90
N ARG A 35 15.45 26.21 -4.84
CA ARG A 35 15.75 24.76 -4.91
C ARG A 35 14.48 23.97 -5.21
N GLY A 36 14.57 22.99 -6.11
CA GLY A 36 13.40 22.23 -6.51
C GLY A 36 13.73 20.88 -7.14
N LEU A 37 12.72 20.01 -7.18
CA LEU A 37 12.76 18.75 -7.89
C LEU A 37 11.51 18.63 -8.74
N THR A 38 11.71 18.23 -9.99
CA THR A 38 10.64 17.99 -10.95
C THR A 38 10.79 16.61 -11.54
N VAL A 39 9.75 15.79 -11.44
CA VAL A 39 9.66 14.52 -12.14
C VAL A 39 8.66 14.63 -13.29
N ARG A 40 8.97 14.00 -14.42
CA ARG A 40 8.17 14.09 -15.62
C ARG A 40 8.12 12.78 -16.38
N CYS A 41 6.97 12.42 -16.95
CA CYS A 41 6.86 11.34 -17.92
C CYS A 41 6.06 11.79 -19.15
N ALA A 42 6.28 11.15 -20.29
CA ALA A 42 5.38 11.32 -21.43
C ALA A 42 3.97 10.76 -21.10
N VAL A 43 2.97 11.23 -21.83
CA VAL A 43 1.61 10.70 -21.73
C VAL A 43 1.55 9.28 -22.31
N GLU A 44 2.15 9.09 -23.49
CA GLU A 44 2.22 7.83 -24.21
C GLU A 44 3.34 6.92 -23.69
N ALA A 45 3.17 5.60 -23.89
CA ALA A 45 4.18 4.62 -23.50
C ALA A 45 5.49 4.79 -24.28
N PRO A 46 6.65 4.42 -23.72
CA PRO A 46 7.93 4.55 -24.40
C PRO A 46 7.97 3.76 -25.71
N ASP A 47 8.52 4.36 -26.76
CA ASP A 47 8.73 3.69 -28.04
C ASP A 47 10.10 2.98 -28.13
N GLU A 48 10.39 2.37 -29.29
CA GLU A 48 11.68 1.68 -29.52
C GLU A 48 12.89 2.62 -29.43
N GLY A 49 12.72 3.90 -29.80
CA GLY A 49 13.76 4.92 -29.73
C GLY A 49 14.08 5.32 -28.30
N ASP A 50 13.07 5.52 -27.46
CA ASP A 50 13.22 5.76 -26.03
C ASP A 50 13.96 4.59 -25.37
N ILE A 51 13.59 3.38 -25.75
CA ILE A 51 14.19 2.12 -25.29
C ILE A 51 15.67 2.03 -25.67
N ALA A 52 16.01 2.36 -26.92
CA ALA A 52 17.37 2.30 -27.44
C ALA A 52 18.30 3.34 -26.80
N THR A 53 17.75 4.50 -26.43
CA THR A 53 18.48 5.62 -25.82
C THR A 53 18.48 5.59 -24.28
N GLY A 54 17.74 4.66 -23.67
CA GLY A 54 17.58 4.58 -22.21
C GLY A 54 16.70 5.68 -21.61
N MET A 55 15.89 6.33 -22.46
CA MET A 55 14.92 7.37 -22.09
C MET A 55 13.52 6.79 -21.78
N ASP A 56 13.42 5.47 -21.67
CA ASP A 56 12.21 4.67 -21.46
C ASP A 56 11.69 4.68 -20.01
N SER A 57 11.94 5.75 -19.27
CA SER A 57 11.50 5.94 -17.88
C SER A 57 11.15 7.40 -17.61
N TYR A 58 10.66 7.70 -16.40
CA TYR A 58 10.44 9.09 -16.01
C TYR A 58 11.77 9.84 -15.93
N ARG A 59 11.73 11.14 -16.18
CA ARG A 59 12.84 12.07 -16.04
C ARG A 59 12.77 12.76 -14.68
N VAL A 60 13.89 12.90 -13.99
CA VAL A 60 14.04 13.77 -12.81
C VAL A 60 14.95 14.94 -13.17
N SER A 61 14.57 16.16 -12.79
CA SER A 61 15.36 17.38 -13.00
C SER A 61 15.37 18.26 -11.75
N ASN A 62 16.39 19.10 -11.60
CA ASN A 62 16.49 20.09 -10.52
C ASN A 62 16.63 21.53 -11.04
N GLU A 63 16.72 22.49 -10.12
CA GLU A 63 16.80 23.92 -10.42
C GLU A 63 18.05 24.33 -11.20
N ARG A 64 19.09 23.50 -11.16
CA ARG A 64 20.37 23.73 -11.85
C ARG A 64 20.36 23.22 -13.29
N GLY A 65 19.24 22.64 -13.75
CA GLY A 65 19.09 22.08 -15.08
C GLY A 65 19.67 20.67 -15.25
N PHE A 66 20.19 20.06 -14.17
CA PHE A 66 20.65 18.68 -14.23
C PHE A 66 19.46 17.72 -14.40
N THR A 67 19.72 16.61 -15.09
CA THR A 67 18.67 15.69 -15.51
C THR A 67 19.16 14.26 -15.53
N VAL A 68 18.32 13.35 -15.03
CA VAL A 68 18.52 11.90 -15.13
C VAL A 68 17.21 11.22 -15.52
N TYR A 69 17.30 10.01 -16.10
CA TYR A 69 16.16 9.15 -16.37
C TYR A 69 16.12 8.01 -15.34
N GLY A 70 14.98 7.83 -14.68
CA GLY A 70 14.80 6.90 -13.58
C GLY A 70 15.63 7.27 -12.35
N GLY A 71 16.21 6.26 -11.71
CA GLY A 71 17.23 6.45 -10.68
C GLY A 71 16.71 6.84 -9.30
N VAL A 72 15.40 6.87 -9.08
CA VAL A 72 14.84 6.95 -7.73
C VAL A 72 14.73 5.52 -7.18
N ARG A 73 15.22 5.31 -5.96
CA ARG A 73 15.06 4.03 -5.22
C ARG A 73 13.76 4.01 -4.45
N HIS A 74 13.50 5.08 -3.71
CA HIS A 74 12.37 5.18 -2.80
C HIS A 74 11.86 6.62 -2.73
N VAL A 75 10.55 6.79 -2.81
CA VAL A 75 9.87 8.07 -2.54
C VAL A 75 8.86 7.84 -1.44
N ARG A 76 8.86 8.69 -0.41
CA ARG A 76 7.90 8.63 0.69
C ARG A 76 7.36 10.02 1.00
N LEU A 77 6.04 10.17 1.03
CA LEU A 77 5.37 11.40 1.47
C LEU A 77 4.49 11.07 2.68
N ARG A 78 4.85 11.61 3.85
CA ARG A 78 4.09 11.44 5.10
C ARG A 78 3.79 12.80 5.71
N GLY A 79 2.51 13.09 5.95
CA GLY A 79 2.07 14.42 6.36
C GLY A 79 2.61 15.47 5.39
N ARG A 80 3.45 16.37 5.89
CA ARG A 80 4.10 17.44 5.11
C ARG A 80 5.58 17.20 4.83
N THR A 81 6.06 15.97 4.86
CA THR A 81 7.47 15.65 4.59
C THR A 81 7.60 14.64 3.46
N LEU A 82 8.21 15.08 2.35
CA LEU A 82 8.63 14.22 1.25
C LEU A 82 10.08 13.79 1.46
N ARG A 83 10.38 12.50 1.29
CA ARG A 83 11.73 11.95 1.23
C ARG A 83 11.92 11.25 -0.11
N VAL A 84 12.97 11.61 -0.82
CA VAL A 84 13.38 10.98 -2.08
C VAL A 84 14.78 10.43 -1.89
N ASN A 85 14.94 9.13 -2.07
CA ASN A 85 16.23 8.44 -2.04
C ASN A 85 16.59 8.02 -3.46
N PHE A 86 17.74 8.46 -3.94
CA PHE A 86 18.25 8.20 -5.28
C PHE A 86 19.25 7.04 -5.30
N GLU A 87 19.38 6.39 -6.46
CA GLU A 87 20.57 5.62 -6.80
C GLU A 87 21.81 6.54 -6.75
N PRO A 88 22.98 6.07 -6.28
CA PRO A 88 24.19 6.89 -6.19
C PRO A 88 24.57 7.57 -7.51
N ASP A 89 24.37 6.89 -8.63
CA ASP A 89 24.68 7.39 -9.97
C ASP A 89 23.70 8.49 -10.39
N ALA A 90 22.42 8.34 -10.05
CA ALA A 90 21.40 9.35 -10.29
C ALA A 90 21.63 10.59 -9.43
N ALA A 91 22.00 10.42 -8.16
CA ALA A 91 22.35 11.53 -7.27
C ALA A 91 23.54 12.34 -7.82
N ARG A 92 24.58 11.66 -8.29
CA ARG A 92 25.73 12.29 -8.97
C ARG A 92 25.32 13.00 -10.26
N GLY A 93 24.49 12.38 -11.08
CA GLY A 93 23.96 12.97 -12.32
C GLY A 93 23.11 14.22 -12.08
N LEU A 94 22.41 14.30 -10.94
CA LEU A 94 21.70 15.47 -10.49
C LEU A 94 22.59 16.51 -9.79
N GLY A 95 23.88 16.23 -9.58
CA GLY A 95 24.79 17.12 -8.86
C GLY A 95 24.40 17.31 -7.39
N LEU A 96 23.83 16.27 -6.77
CA LEU A 96 23.46 16.24 -5.35
C LEU A 96 24.64 15.75 -4.50
N ASP A 97 24.90 16.45 -3.40
CA ASP A 97 25.95 16.05 -2.44
C ASP A 97 25.54 14.84 -1.57
N ASP A 98 24.26 14.45 -1.61
CA ASP A 98 23.72 13.29 -0.90
C ASP A 98 22.58 12.66 -1.70
N ALA A 99 22.44 11.33 -1.64
CA ALA A 99 21.38 10.60 -2.32
C ALA A 99 20.00 10.75 -1.65
N LEU A 100 19.94 11.21 -0.40
CA LEU A 100 18.71 11.45 0.34
C LEU A 100 18.37 12.95 0.35
N VAL A 101 17.25 13.26 -0.27
CA VAL A 101 16.61 14.58 -0.24
C VAL A 101 15.36 14.52 0.62
N GLU A 102 15.26 15.41 1.60
CA GLU A 102 14.07 15.59 2.43
C GLU A 102 13.51 17.00 2.24
N VAL A 103 12.21 17.09 1.98
CA VAL A 103 11.52 18.34 1.67
C VAL A 103 10.35 18.49 2.61
N THR A 104 10.29 19.61 3.32
CA THR A 104 9.12 19.99 4.12
C THR A 104 8.17 20.83 3.27
N LEU A 105 6.93 20.41 3.14
CA LEU A 105 5.90 21.07 2.34
C LEU A 105 5.18 22.13 3.17
N THR A 106 5.24 23.39 2.74
CA THR A 106 4.45 24.51 3.28
C THR A 106 3.51 25.00 2.19
N VAL A 107 2.60 24.12 1.80
CA VAL A 107 1.54 24.34 0.81
C VAL A 107 0.22 23.84 1.41
N ASP A 108 -0.90 24.19 0.79
CA ASP A 108 -2.21 23.67 1.16
C ASP A 108 -2.35 22.17 0.84
N ASP A 109 -3.38 21.54 1.43
CA ASP A 109 -3.60 20.10 1.32
C ASP A 109 -4.01 19.68 -0.10
N GLU A 110 -4.65 20.56 -0.88
CA GLU A 110 -5.00 20.28 -2.29
C GLU A 110 -3.73 20.15 -3.14
N SER A 111 -2.76 21.06 -2.95
CA SER A 111 -1.45 20.97 -3.57
C SER A 111 -0.70 19.69 -3.21
N ILE A 112 -0.82 19.21 -1.96
CA ILE A 112 -0.25 17.94 -1.51
C ILE A 112 -0.89 16.76 -2.26
N GLU A 113 -2.22 16.74 -2.39
CA GLU A 113 -2.93 15.68 -3.13
C GLU A 113 -2.59 15.68 -4.62
N ARG A 114 -2.49 16.85 -5.24
CA ARG A 114 -2.02 16.98 -6.63
C ARG A 114 -0.60 16.45 -6.78
N LEU A 115 0.31 16.77 -5.85
CA LEU A 115 1.67 16.23 -5.86
C LEU A 115 1.69 14.71 -5.70
N LYS A 116 0.91 14.13 -4.76
CA LYS A 116 0.79 12.67 -4.58
C LYS A 116 0.38 11.97 -5.86
N SER A 117 -0.73 12.43 -6.45
CA SER A 117 -1.27 11.89 -7.71
C SER A 117 -0.24 11.98 -8.84
N GLY A 118 0.46 13.11 -8.95
CA GLY A 118 1.51 13.30 -9.93
C GLY A 118 2.70 12.36 -9.73
N LEU A 119 3.22 12.25 -8.50
CA LEU A 119 4.32 11.34 -8.18
C LEU A 119 3.95 9.88 -8.48
N GLN A 120 2.75 9.44 -8.11
CA GLN A 120 2.27 8.09 -8.39
C GLN A 120 2.21 7.82 -9.91
N ARG A 121 1.63 8.74 -10.68
CA ARG A 121 1.50 8.59 -12.13
C ARG A 121 2.84 8.61 -12.86
N VAL A 122 3.73 9.53 -12.48
CA VAL A 122 5.02 9.74 -13.15
C VAL A 122 6.00 8.63 -12.80
N LEU A 123 6.12 8.26 -11.52
CA LEU A 123 7.11 7.27 -11.09
C LEU A 123 6.76 5.83 -11.52
N TRP A 124 5.51 5.58 -11.91
CA TRP A 124 5.07 4.30 -12.50
C TRP A 124 5.35 4.21 -14.01
N TYR A 125 5.85 5.27 -14.64
CA TYR A 125 6.13 5.29 -16.06
C TYR A 125 7.38 4.51 -16.44
N GLY A 126 7.33 3.85 -17.60
CA GLY A 126 8.47 3.11 -18.16
C GLY A 126 8.62 1.69 -17.64
N ARG A 127 9.79 1.09 -17.90
CA ARG A 127 10.10 -0.30 -17.54
C ARG A 127 10.06 -0.53 -16.02
N GLN A 128 9.63 -1.72 -15.63
CA GLN A 128 9.45 -2.10 -14.22
C GLN A 128 10.72 -1.93 -13.38
N ARG A 129 11.91 -2.16 -13.95
CA ARG A 129 13.22 -1.98 -13.27
C ARG A 129 13.53 -0.53 -12.89
N SER A 130 12.88 0.44 -13.53
CA SER A 130 13.11 1.88 -13.32
C SER A 130 12.11 2.49 -12.33
N ARG A 131 11.07 1.73 -11.94
CA ARG A 131 10.03 2.18 -11.02
C ARG A 131 10.51 2.07 -9.57
N PRO A 132 10.48 3.16 -8.78
CA PRO A 132 10.88 3.14 -7.37
C PRO A 132 9.83 2.43 -6.51
N VAL A 133 10.21 2.15 -5.27
CA VAL A 133 9.21 1.91 -4.21
C VAL A 133 8.58 3.26 -3.85
N VAL A 134 7.26 3.40 -4.00
CA VAL A 134 6.53 4.64 -3.75
C VAL A 134 5.63 4.47 -2.52
N ASP A 135 5.88 5.27 -1.49
CA ASP A 135 5.12 5.42 -0.26
C ASP A 135 4.51 6.84 -0.18
N VAL A 136 3.78 7.24 -1.22
CA VAL A 136 2.96 8.46 -1.28
C VAL A 136 1.51 7.99 -1.30
N ASP A 137 0.90 7.76 -0.14
CA ASP A 137 -0.27 6.87 -0.05
C ASP A 137 -1.57 7.65 0.25
N PRO A 138 -2.23 8.28 -0.76
CA PRO A 138 -3.55 8.90 -0.58
C PRO A 138 -4.61 7.87 -0.18
N THR A 139 -4.37 6.59 -0.48
CA THR A 139 -5.28 5.49 -0.17
C THR A 139 -5.37 5.26 1.34
N ARG A 140 -4.28 5.47 2.09
CA ARG A 140 -4.33 5.47 3.57
C ARG A 140 -5.14 6.61 4.13
N ASP A 141 -4.95 7.82 3.62
CA ASP A 141 -5.73 8.99 4.06
C ASP A 141 -7.22 8.78 3.73
N GLU A 142 -7.51 8.27 2.53
CA GLU A 142 -8.86 7.87 2.12
C GLU A 142 -9.45 6.78 3.02
N LEU A 143 -8.67 5.77 3.41
CA LEU A 143 -9.13 4.75 4.36
C LEU A 143 -9.44 5.39 5.71
N THR A 144 -8.61 6.30 6.22
CA THR A 144 -8.87 6.98 7.50
C THR A 144 -10.08 7.90 7.47
N ALA A 145 -10.37 8.50 6.31
CA ALA A 145 -11.57 9.29 6.09
C ALA A 145 -12.83 8.41 5.99
N THR A 146 -12.72 7.25 5.32
CA THR A 146 -13.83 6.32 5.09
C THR A 146 -14.18 5.51 6.34
N VAL A 147 -13.16 4.96 6.99
CA VAL A 147 -13.23 4.19 8.24
C VAL A 147 -12.30 4.86 9.24
N ARG A 148 -12.87 5.55 10.23
CA ARG A 148 -12.06 6.23 11.24
C ARG A 148 -11.28 5.22 12.08
N PRO A 149 -9.97 5.45 12.33
CA PRO A 149 -9.22 4.67 13.29
C PRO A 149 -9.83 4.75 14.70
N PRO A 150 -9.70 3.69 15.53
CA PRO A 150 -10.17 3.74 16.92
C PRO A 150 -9.48 4.84 17.74
N GLU A 151 -10.19 5.39 18.73
CA GLU A 151 -9.59 6.35 19.67
C GLU A 151 -8.58 5.65 20.59
N GLY A 152 -7.36 6.19 20.64
CA GLY A 152 -6.21 5.57 21.31
C GLY A 152 -5.35 4.81 20.30
N ALA A 153 -4.10 5.24 20.13
CA ALA A 153 -3.19 4.62 19.16
C ALA A 153 -3.06 3.12 19.45
N ALA A 154 -3.30 2.28 18.43
CA ALA A 154 -2.94 0.88 18.51
C ALA A 154 -1.43 0.81 18.80
N ALA A 155 -1.04 0.04 19.82
CA ALA A 155 0.36 -0.04 20.22
C ALA A 155 1.20 -0.57 19.06
N ALA A 156 2.27 0.14 18.70
CA ALA A 156 3.18 -0.27 17.63
C ALA A 156 3.68 -1.70 17.85
N PHE A 157 3.58 -2.54 16.82
CA PHE A 157 4.02 -3.93 16.90
C PHE A 157 5.54 -4.03 16.69
N ALA A 158 6.32 -4.05 17.78
CA ALA A 158 7.78 -4.02 17.68
C ALA A 158 8.47 -5.30 17.15
N ARG A 159 7.73 -6.40 16.94
CA ARG A 159 8.30 -7.74 16.67
C ARG A 159 8.14 -8.20 15.22
N TRP A 160 8.24 -7.26 14.27
CA TRP A 160 8.11 -7.56 12.83
C TRP A 160 9.12 -8.60 12.34
N ASP A 161 10.36 -8.60 12.85
CA ASP A 161 11.39 -9.57 12.46
C ASP A 161 11.08 -11.00 12.95
N GLU A 162 10.55 -11.16 14.17
CA GLU A 162 10.08 -12.46 14.67
C GLU A 162 8.92 -12.99 13.81
N LEU A 163 8.00 -12.11 13.40
CA LEU A 163 6.90 -12.48 12.51
C LEU A 163 7.43 -12.94 11.15
N ARG A 164 8.36 -12.19 10.56
CA ARG A 164 9.02 -12.56 9.29
C ARG A 164 9.67 -13.94 9.39
N ALA A 165 10.38 -14.22 10.48
CA ALA A 165 11.03 -15.52 10.69
C ALA A 165 10.01 -16.67 10.76
N ARG A 166 8.85 -16.46 11.40
CA ARG A 166 7.79 -17.47 11.51
C ARG A 166 7.02 -17.70 10.21
N LEU A 167 6.76 -16.64 9.45
CA LEU A 167 6.07 -16.73 8.15
C LEU A 167 7.00 -17.20 7.03
N GLY A 168 8.32 -17.01 7.18
CA GLY A 168 9.31 -17.27 6.15
C GLY A 168 9.31 -16.24 5.00
N VAL A 169 8.59 -15.12 5.19
CA VAL A 169 8.47 -13.99 4.25
C VAL A 169 8.27 -12.69 5.04
N ALA A 170 8.65 -11.56 4.46
CA ALA A 170 8.26 -10.26 5.00
C ALA A 170 6.82 -9.93 4.60
N VAL A 171 6.13 -9.15 5.42
CA VAL A 171 4.77 -8.65 5.11
C VAL A 171 4.85 -7.30 4.40
N PRO A 172 3.86 -6.95 3.56
CA PRO A 172 3.75 -5.64 2.94
C PRO A 172 3.77 -4.46 3.93
N GLU A 173 4.22 -3.28 3.48
CA GLU A 173 4.29 -2.07 4.33
C GLU A 173 2.91 -1.51 4.69
N ASP A 174 1.95 -1.56 3.77
CA ASP A 174 0.58 -1.12 3.98
C ASP A 174 -0.14 -1.94 5.06
N TYR A 175 0.13 -3.25 5.17
CA TYR A 175 -0.32 -4.08 6.28
C TYR A 175 0.26 -3.67 7.63
N ARG A 176 1.57 -3.36 7.69
CA ARG A 176 2.20 -2.88 8.93
C ARG A 176 1.55 -1.60 9.40
N TRP A 177 1.33 -0.66 8.47
CA TRP A 177 0.60 0.56 8.76
C TRP A 177 -0.84 0.30 9.23
N LEU A 178 -1.55 -0.63 8.58
CA LEU A 178 -2.93 -0.98 8.94
C LEU A 178 -3.02 -1.50 10.37
N VAL A 179 -2.12 -2.42 10.75
CA VAL A 179 -2.03 -2.95 12.12
C VAL A 179 -1.69 -1.86 13.13
N GLU A 180 -0.73 -0.99 12.82
CA GLU A 180 -0.28 0.09 13.72
C GLU A 180 -1.31 1.22 13.84
N THR A 181 -2.20 1.39 12.86
CA THR A 181 -3.20 2.47 12.84
C THR A 181 -4.55 2.02 13.38
N TYR A 182 -5.04 0.84 12.95
CA TYR A 182 -6.37 0.34 13.28
C TYR A 182 -6.35 -0.72 14.40
N GLY A 183 -5.23 -1.42 14.57
CA GLY A 183 -5.13 -2.53 15.51
C GLY A 183 -6.05 -3.70 15.16
N ALA A 184 -6.45 -4.44 16.20
CA ALA A 184 -7.30 -5.61 16.07
C ALA A 184 -8.78 -5.21 16.16
N GLY A 185 -9.56 -5.56 15.13
CA GLY A 185 -11.00 -5.36 15.13
C GLY A 185 -11.68 -6.04 13.96
N VAL A 186 -12.99 -5.85 13.90
CA VAL A 186 -13.85 -6.24 12.79
C VAL A 186 -14.30 -4.98 12.04
N TYR A 187 -14.06 -4.97 10.73
CA TYR A 187 -14.52 -3.92 9.85
C TYR A 187 -15.96 -4.20 9.42
N ASP A 188 -16.81 -3.21 9.68
CA ASP A 188 -18.20 -3.14 9.27
C ASP A 188 -18.94 -4.46 9.55
N ASP A 189 -18.71 -4.98 10.77
CA ASP A 189 -19.36 -6.19 11.28
C ASP A 189 -19.14 -7.49 10.51
N PHE A 190 -18.17 -7.52 9.59
CA PHE A 190 -18.05 -8.63 8.65
C PHE A 190 -16.61 -9.07 8.37
N LEU A 191 -15.70 -8.11 8.15
CA LEU A 191 -14.35 -8.40 7.67
C LEU A 191 -13.32 -8.28 8.78
N HIS A 192 -12.55 -9.32 9.00
CA HIS A 192 -11.55 -9.43 10.05
C HIS A 192 -10.14 -9.44 9.46
N VAL A 193 -9.37 -8.39 9.73
CA VAL A 193 -7.94 -8.37 9.36
C VAL A 193 -7.15 -9.18 10.38
N LEU A 194 -6.43 -10.19 9.89
CA LEU A 194 -5.60 -11.06 10.71
C LEU A 194 -4.45 -10.27 11.33
N GLN A 195 -4.19 -10.53 12.60
CA GLN A 195 -3.27 -9.78 13.42
C GLN A 195 -1.93 -10.53 13.58
N PRO A 196 -0.80 -9.83 13.58
CA PRO A 196 0.51 -10.47 13.70
C PRO A 196 0.67 -11.21 15.03
N ARG A 197 -0.04 -10.72 16.06
CA ARG A 197 -0.18 -11.35 17.36
C ARG A 197 -1.57 -11.07 17.91
N SER A 198 -2.28 -12.13 18.26
CA SER A 198 -3.53 -12.05 19.02
C SER A 198 -3.59 -13.19 20.04
N ARG A 199 -4.29 -12.95 21.15
CA ARG A 199 -4.65 -14.01 22.10
C ARG A 199 -5.83 -14.84 21.59
N PHE A 200 -6.60 -14.31 20.64
CA PHE A 200 -7.66 -15.03 19.94
C PHE A 200 -7.06 -15.76 18.73
N PRO A 201 -7.01 -17.11 18.72
CA PRO A 201 -6.34 -17.86 17.66
C PRO A 201 -6.97 -17.65 16.28
N ALA A 202 -8.28 -17.39 16.20
CA ALA A 202 -9.03 -17.23 14.96
C ALA A 202 -8.50 -16.06 14.10
N ILE A 203 -8.09 -14.97 14.73
CA ILE A 203 -7.54 -13.78 14.06
C ILE A 203 -6.01 -13.70 14.12
N ARG A 204 -5.31 -14.77 14.52
CA ARG A 204 -3.86 -14.75 14.63
C ARG A 204 -3.23 -15.23 13.33
N LEU A 205 -2.58 -14.30 12.62
CA LEU A 205 -2.03 -14.48 11.28
C LEU A 205 -1.26 -15.80 11.09
N VAL A 206 -0.30 -16.10 11.97
CA VAL A 206 0.56 -17.30 11.84
C VAL A 206 -0.23 -18.60 11.93
N SER A 207 -1.16 -18.72 12.89
CA SER A 207 -1.95 -19.96 13.01
C SER A 207 -3.01 -20.08 11.94
N SER A 208 -3.64 -18.96 11.56
CA SER A 208 -4.61 -18.94 10.47
C SER A 208 -3.96 -19.31 9.13
N ALA A 209 -2.72 -18.84 8.88
CA ALA A 209 -1.94 -19.22 7.70
C ALA A 209 -1.62 -20.72 7.65
N ALA A 210 -1.19 -21.31 8.77
CA ALA A 210 -0.89 -22.74 8.84
C ALA A 210 -2.15 -23.59 8.57
N ALA A 211 -3.24 -23.30 9.30
CA ALA A 211 -4.51 -24.02 9.14
C ALA A 211 -5.10 -23.86 7.74
N TYR A 212 -5.02 -22.66 7.17
CA TYR A 212 -5.54 -22.41 5.82
C TYR A 212 -4.77 -23.21 4.76
N ARG A 213 -3.44 -23.21 4.84
CA ARG A 213 -2.60 -23.96 3.89
C ARG A 213 -2.82 -25.46 3.99
N GLU A 214 -2.97 -25.99 5.20
CA GLU A 214 -3.31 -27.40 5.43
C GLU A 214 -4.65 -27.75 4.78
N ARG A 215 -5.68 -26.92 4.97
CA ARG A 215 -6.99 -27.08 4.33
C ARG A 215 -6.91 -27.08 2.81
N LEU A 216 -6.19 -26.12 2.21
CA LEU A 216 -6.03 -26.05 0.76
C LEU A 216 -5.27 -27.27 0.20
N ARG A 217 -4.24 -27.76 0.91
CA ARG A 217 -3.53 -28.99 0.52
C ARG A 217 -4.43 -30.21 0.54
N ALA A 218 -5.22 -30.38 1.59
CA ALA A 218 -6.18 -31.48 1.67
C ALA A 218 -7.20 -31.44 0.51
N GLN A 219 -7.61 -30.23 0.09
CA GLN A 219 -8.49 -30.08 -1.08
C GLN A 219 -7.81 -30.50 -2.38
N VAL A 220 -6.57 -30.08 -2.60
CA VAL A 220 -5.78 -30.51 -3.77
C VAL A 220 -5.58 -32.03 -3.77
N GLU A 221 -5.28 -32.63 -2.62
CA GLU A 221 -5.16 -34.07 -2.45
C GLU A 221 -6.48 -34.82 -2.73
N SER A 222 -7.62 -34.21 -2.41
CA SER A 222 -8.94 -34.74 -2.78
C SER A 222 -9.34 -34.52 -4.25
N GLY A 223 -8.45 -33.95 -5.07
CA GLY A 223 -8.65 -33.74 -6.51
C GLY A 223 -9.19 -32.36 -6.89
N ARG A 224 -9.29 -31.41 -5.96
CA ARG A 224 -9.72 -30.04 -6.26
C ARG A 224 -8.61 -29.27 -6.98
N VAL A 225 -8.97 -28.56 -8.05
CA VAL A 225 -8.05 -27.66 -8.74
C VAL A 225 -8.17 -26.26 -8.14
N LEU A 226 -7.07 -25.71 -7.65
CA LEU A 226 -7.00 -24.34 -7.15
C LEU A 226 -6.35 -23.41 -8.19
N PRO A 227 -6.71 -22.12 -8.24
CA PRO A 227 -6.13 -21.18 -9.21
C PRO A 227 -4.65 -20.87 -8.92
N HIS A 228 -4.20 -21.06 -7.69
CA HIS A 228 -2.84 -20.80 -7.24
C HIS A 228 -2.35 -21.92 -6.31
N ASP A 229 -1.04 -22.10 -6.23
CA ASP A 229 -0.43 -23.05 -5.30
C ASP A 229 -0.72 -22.64 -3.84
N PRO A 230 -1.14 -23.57 -2.96
CA PRO A 230 -1.36 -23.28 -1.53
C PRO A 230 -0.14 -22.66 -0.81
N GLY A 231 1.07 -22.93 -1.29
CA GLY A 231 2.33 -22.37 -0.81
C GLY A 231 2.52 -20.89 -1.13
N ASP A 232 1.86 -20.39 -2.19
CA ASP A 232 1.92 -19.01 -2.64
C ASP A 232 0.85 -18.13 -1.98
N LEU A 233 -0.12 -18.72 -1.29
CA LEU A 233 -1.19 -18.00 -0.60
C LEU A 233 -0.85 -17.80 0.89
N LEU A 234 -0.97 -16.56 1.35
CA LEU A 234 -0.86 -16.19 2.75
C LEU A 234 -2.09 -15.36 3.16
N PRO A 235 -2.97 -15.86 4.06
CA PRO A 235 -4.19 -15.15 4.41
C PRO A 235 -3.85 -13.84 5.15
N VAL A 236 -4.57 -12.78 4.81
CA VAL A 236 -4.48 -11.45 5.46
C VAL A 236 -5.79 -11.06 6.14
N ALA A 237 -6.92 -11.51 5.62
CA ALA A 237 -8.23 -11.25 6.21
C ALA A 237 -9.18 -12.43 6.00
N THR A 238 -10.21 -12.49 6.85
CA THR A 238 -11.30 -13.45 6.75
C THR A 238 -12.64 -12.75 6.94
N THR A 239 -13.71 -13.31 6.39
CA THR A 239 -15.08 -12.85 6.66
C THR A 239 -15.77 -13.76 7.66
N ASP A 240 -16.90 -13.32 8.22
CA ASP A 240 -17.74 -14.16 9.08
C ASP A 240 -18.34 -15.37 8.32
N ASP A 241 -18.50 -15.25 7.00
CA ASP A 241 -18.97 -16.33 6.13
C ASP A 241 -17.86 -17.32 5.71
N GLY A 242 -16.65 -17.13 6.24
CA GLY A 242 -15.53 -18.04 6.06
C GLY A 242 -14.73 -17.82 4.76
N ASP A 243 -14.98 -16.73 4.04
CA ASP A 243 -14.12 -16.32 2.92
C ASP A 243 -12.74 -15.94 3.44
N VAL A 244 -11.73 -16.21 2.62
CA VAL A 244 -10.33 -15.92 2.96
C VAL A 244 -9.74 -15.02 1.89
N ILE A 245 -9.31 -13.83 2.30
CA ILE A 245 -8.54 -12.91 1.48
C ILE A 245 -7.07 -13.16 1.78
N SER A 246 -6.30 -13.46 0.74
CA SER A 246 -4.89 -13.85 0.83
C SER A 246 -4.01 -12.97 -0.04
N TRP A 247 -2.81 -12.66 0.44
CA TRP A 247 -1.74 -12.23 -0.45
C TRP A 247 -1.35 -13.39 -1.36
N LEU A 248 -1.24 -13.10 -2.65
CA LEU A 248 -0.53 -13.95 -3.60
C LEU A 248 0.95 -13.54 -3.57
N MET A 249 1.78 -14.41 -2.98
CA MET A 249 3.17 -14.11 -2.64
C MET A 249 4.13 -14.24 -3.85
N LEU A 250 3.78 -13.63 -4.98
CA LEU A 250 4.54 -13.69 -6.22
C LEU A 250 4.92 -12.28 -6.72
N PRO A 251 6.22 -11.98 -6.94
CA PRO A 251 7.37 -12.79 -6.55
C PRO A 251 7.58 -12.79 -5.01
N ARG A 252 8.10 -13.88 -4.47
CA ARG A 252 8.14 -14.16 -3.02
C ARG A 252 9.03 -13.21 -2.20
N ASP A 253 10.02 -12.60 -2.85
CA ASP A 253 10.99 -11.70 -2.25
C ASP A 253 10.59 -10.22 -2.30
N THR A 254 9.50 -9.89 -2.99
CA THR A 254 9.04 -8.51 -3.19
C THR A 254 7.61 -8.29 -2.68
N PRO A 255 7.39 -8.21 -1.35
CA PRO A 255 6.05 -8.09 -0.77
C PRO A 255 5.23 -6.88 -1.27
N SER A 256 5.89 -5.81 -1.67
CA SER A 256 5.23 -4.63 -2.25
C SER A 256 4.57 -4.87 -3.61
N ARG A 257 4.81 -6.03 -4.24
CA ARG A 257 4.19 -6.43 -5.51
C ARG A 257 3.09 -7.48 -5.35
N TRP A 258 2.87 -7.98 -4.14
CA TRP A 258 1.86 -9.00 -3.91
C TRP A 258 0.46 -8.40 -4.13
N THR A 259 -0.34 -9.10 -4.91
CA THR A 259 -1.76 -8.81 -5.11
C THR A 259 -2.60 -9.60 -4.12
N LEU A 260 -3.91 -9.40 -4.13
CA LEU A 260 -4.83 -10.17 -3.31
C LEU A 260 -5.62 -11.17 -4.14
N VAL A 261 -5.90 -12.30 -3.51
CA VAL A 261 -6.81 -13.32 -4.01
C VAL A 261 -7.78 -13.65 -2.89
N ALA A 262 -9.07 -13.46 -3.14
CA ALA A 262 -10.15 -13.81 -2.25
C ALA A 262 -10.83 -15.08 -2.76
N GLY A 263 -11.12 -16.02 -1.87
CA GLY A 263 -11.85 -17.22 -2.21
C GLY A 263 -12.58 -17.79 -1.01
N ASN A 264 -13.68 -18.51 -1.28
CA ASN A 264 -14.35 -19.27 -0.26
C ASN A 264 -13.84 -20.73 -0.30
N PRO A 265 -13.23 -21.26 0.77
CA PRO A 265 -12.76 -22.63 0.79
C PRO A 265 -13.86 -23.67 0.57
N GLY A 266 -15.13 -23.34 0.81
CA GLY A 266 -16.28 -24.22 0.56
C GLY A 266 -16.96 -24.03 -0.80
N ARG A 267 -16.54 -23.05 -1.63
CA ARG A 267 -17.12 -22.77 -2.95
C ARG A 267 -16.03 -22.67 -4.02
N ASP A 268 -16.31 -23.00 -5.28
CA ASP A 268 -15.32 -22.92 -6.36
C ASP A 268 -15.06 -21.50 -6.89
N GLU A 269 -15.48 -20.48 -6.14
CA GLU A 269 -15.40 -19.08 -6.52
C GLU A 269 -14.12 -18.43 -5.98
N TRP A 270 -13.40 -17.76 -6.89
CA TRP A 270 -12.17 -17.02 -6.60
C TRP A 270 -12.22 -15.66 -7.31
N SER A 271 -11.68 -14.64 -6.67
CA SER A 271 -11.56 -13.29 -7.23
C SER A 271 -10.20 -12.71 -6.93
N SER A 272 -9.55 -12.14 -7.95
CA SER A 272 -8.26 -11.46 -7.82
C SER A 272 -8.46 -9.96 -7.72
N PHE A 273 -7.58 -9.30 -6.97
CA PHE A 273 -7.55 -7.86 -6.84
C PHE A 273 -6.11 -7.37 -6.97
N ASP A 274 -5.88 -6.52 -7.97
CA ASP A 274 -4.57 -5.92 -8.25
C ASP A 274 -4.36 -4.72 -7.32
N GLY A 275 -3.73 -4.98 -6.17
CA GLY A 275 -3.40 -3.95 -5.20
C GLY A 275 -3.10 -4.52 -3.81
N GLY A 276 -2.69 -3.63 -2.90
CA GLY A 276 -2.41 -3.96 -1.50
C GLY A 276 -3.67 -4.12 -0.64
N VAL A 277 -3.49 -4.47 0.64
CA VAL A 277 -4.61 -4.65 1.58
C VAL A 277 -5.32 -3.33 1.87
N VAL A 278 -4.59 -2.23 1.98
CA VAL A 278 -5.20 -0.91 2.23
C VAL A 278 -6.03 -0.47 1.03
N GLU A 279 -5.51 -0.66 -0.17
CA GLU A 279 -6.21 -0.34 -1.41
C GLU A 279 -7.46 -1.19 -1.62
N PHE A 280 -7.39 -2.47 -1.31
CA PHE A 280 -8.54 -3.35 -1.29
C PHE A 280 -9.63 -2.86 -0.33
N LEU A 281 -9.27 -2.52 0.91
CA LEU A 281 -10.23 -2.03 1.89
C LEU A 281 -10.89 -0.73 1.41
N VAL A 282 -10.12 0.21 0.85
CA VAL A 282 -10.69 1.43 0.25
C VAL A 282 -11.63 1.08 -0.89
N ALA A 283 -11.20 0.24 -1.84
CA ALA A 283 -12.00 -0.12 -3.01
C ALA A 283 -13.32 -0.79 -2.63
N VAL A 284 -13.30 -1.63 -1.61
CA VAL A 284 -14.49 -2.29 -1.06
C VAL A 284 -15.37 -1.30 -0.30
N PHE A 285 -14.83 -0.52 0.65
CA PHE A 285 -15.63 0.41 1.48
C PHE A 285 -16.20 1.59 0.70
N THR A 286 -15.53 2.00 -0.38
CA THR A 286 -16.04 3.03 -1.30
C THR A 286 -16.88 2.45 -2.45
N ARG A 287 -17.10 1.12 -2.46
CA ARG A 287 -17.86 0.39 -3.49
C ARG A 287 -17.32 0.54 -4.92
N ARG A 288 -16.03 0.88 -5.08
CA ARG A 288 -15.33 0.83 -6.38
C ARG A 288 -15.19 -0.61 -6.88
N VAL A 289 -15.08 -1.55 -5.95
CA VAL A 289 -15.07 -2.99 -6.21
C VAL A 289 -16.12 -3.66 -5.34
N ARG A 290 -16.91 -4.55 -5.95
CA ARG A 290 -17.78 -5.48 -5.23
C ARG A 290 -17.23 -6.89 -5.41
N MET A 291 -16.97 -7.57 -4.30
CA MET A 291 -16.60 -8.99 -4.33
C MET A 291 -17.87 -9.81 -4.61
N PRO A 292 -17.85 -10.74 -5.59
CA PRO A 292 -19.06 -11.47 -6.02
C PRO A 292 -19.77 -12.25 -4.92
N PHE A 293 -19.03 -12.71 -3.92
CA PHE A 293 -19.53 -13.57 -2.84
C PHE A 293 -19.68 -12.86 -1.49
N PHE A 294 -19.46 -11.53 -1.44
CA PHE A 294 -19.79 -10.77 -0.24
C PHE A 294 -21.30 -10.46 -0.19
N PRO A 295 -21.88 -10.22 1.00
CA PRO A 295 -23.27 -9.80 1.13
C PRO A 295 -23.59 -8.57 0.27
N GLU A 296 -24.78 -8.52 -0.32
CA GLU A 296 -25.18 -7.43 -1.24
C GLU A 296 -25.25 -6.06 -0.55
N ASP A 297 -25.52 -6.06 0.75
CA ASP A 297 -25.63 -4.91 1.64
C ASP A 297 -24.29 -4.48 2.24
N PHE A 298 -23.22 -5.25 2.02
CA PHE A 298 -21.87 -4.89 2.42
C PHE A 298 -21.15 -4.07 1.31
N PRO A 299 -20.42 -3.01 1.68
CA PRO A 299 -20.36 -2.38 3.00
C PRO A 299 -21.62 -1.58 3.31
N SER A 300 -21.89 -1.35 4.59
CA SER A 300 -22.88 -0.41 5.07
C SER A 300 -22.58 1.02 4.57
N PRO A 301 -23.56 1.95 4.59
CA PRO A 301 -23.34 3.33 4.17
C PRO A 301 -22.31 4.11 5.00
N ALA A 302 -21.97 3.62 6.21
CA ALA A 302 -21.04 4.26 7.11
C ALA A 302 -20.15 3.19 7.78
N PRO A 303 -19.19 2.61 7.05
CA PRO A 303 -18.39 1.51 7.54
C PRO A 303 -17.52 1.94 8.73
N ARG A 304 -17.39 1.06 9.72
CA ARG A 304 -16.64 1.34 10.96
C ARG A 304 -15.79 0.15 11.36
N LEU A 305 -14.64 0.42 11.99
CA LEU A 305 -13.94 -0.62 12.73
C LEU A 305 -14.53 -0.70 14.14
N ARG A 306 -14.96 -1.90 14.55
CA ARG A 306 -15.15 -2.19 15.97
C ARG A 306 -13.90 -2.91 16.50
N PRO A 307 -13.17 -2.30 17.46
CA PRO A 307 -12.06 -2.97 18.12
C PRO A 307 -12.53 -4.25 18.79
N TYR A 308 -11.69 -5.28 18.79
CA TYR A 308 -11.95 -6.45 19.62
C TYR A 308 -11.84 -6.08 21.11
N PRO A 309 -12.71 -6.63 21.98
CA PRO A 309 -12.68 -6.31 23.41
C PRO A 309 -11.34 -6.68 24.03
N GLY A 310 -10.91 -5.87 24.99
CA GLY A 310 -9.74 -6.19 25.80
C GLY A 310 -9.95 -7.49 26.59
N VAL A 311 -8.86 -8.09 27.10
CA VAL A 311 -8.95 -9.37 27.85
C VAL A 311 -9.89 -9.27 29.06
N ALA A 312 -9.89 -8.12 29.75
CA ALA A 312 -10.75 -7.89 30.90
C ALA A 312 -12.23 -7.81 30.49
N GLU A 313 -12.52 -7.10 29.39
CA GLU A 313 -13.86 -6.94 28.82
C GLU A 313 -14.37 -8.26 28.27
N ALA A 314 -13.57 -8.99 27.49
CA ALA A 314 -13.93 -10.32 26.99
C ALA A 314 -14.22 -11.30 28.13
N ARG A 315 -13.44 -11.27 29.23
CA ARG A 315 -13.72 -12.08 30.43
C ARG A 315 -14.95 -11.62 31.20
N ALA A 316 -15.29 -10.33 31.19
CA ALA A 316 -16.53 -9.85 31.77
C ALA A 316 -17.72 -10.33 30.92
N LEU A 317 -17.64 -10.19 29.60
CA LEU A 317 -18.68 -10.62 28.65
C LEU A 317 -18.91 -12.14 28.72
N LEU A 318 -17.84 -12.94 28.77
CA LEU A 318 -17.95 -14.40 28.91
C LEU A 318 -18.57 -14.82 30.25
N ARG A 319 -18.34 -14.06 31.32
CA ARG A 319 -18.99 -14.29 32.62
C ARG A 319 -20.46 -13.90 32.58
N GLU A 320 -20.80 -12.78 31.97
CA GLU A 320 -22.20 -12.35 31.77
C GLU A 320 -22.99 -13.31 30.89
N LEU A 321 -22.34 -13.91 29.89
CA LEU A 321 -22.93 -14.92 29.00
C LEU A 321 -22.96 -16.34 29.62
N GLY A 322 -22.43 -16.53 30.83
CA GLY A 322 -22.40 -17.84 31.51
C GLY A 322 -21.49 -18.88 30.86
N VAL A 323 -20.48 -18.43 30.10
CA VAL A 323 -19.58 -19.30 29.31
C VAL A 323 -18.23 -19.55 30.02
N ALA A 324 -17.95 -18.85 31.13
CA ALA A 324 -16.71 -19.03 31.90
C ALA A 324 -16.92 -18.91 33.42
N ASP A 325 -16.54 -19.97 34.16
CA ASP A 325 -16.08 -19.91 35.55
C ASP A 325 -14.54 -19.78 35.60
#